data_AF-A0A8J9UD43-F1
#
_entry.id   AF-A0A8J9UD43-F1
#
_cell.length_a   1.000
_cell.length_b   1.000
_cell.length_c   1.000
_cell.angle_alpha   90.00
_cell.angle_beta   90.00
_cell.angle_gamma   90.00
#
_symmetry.space_group_name_H-M   'P 1'
#
loop_
_entity.id
_entity.type
_entity.pdbx_description
1 polymer ?
#
loop_
_entity_poly.entity_id
_entity_poly.type
_entity_poly.pdbx_seq_one_letter_code
_entity_poly.pdbx_strand_id
1 'polypeptide(L)'
;MVVDSECRILNINAKYGGATHDAFIWENSQVNSYMQELHRNHEQVWLLGDSGYPQRPWLMTPITDAVEGSPEANYTSLHGKARVVIENTFGRLKNRWRCVNKDRTLHYSPEKCAKIIIACCVLHNIALKFGVPDPEENDPTIEEDPVSQPTESIAGNTSSSGDLIRGRALRRLLVDRLNLM
;
A
#
# COMPACT_ATOMS: atom_id res chain seq x y z
N MET A 1 3.16 0.98 -4.36
CA MET A 1 2.30 0.32 -5.39
C MET A 1 0.85 0.49 -4.95
N VAL A 2 -0.11 0.56 -5.87
CA VAL A 2 -1.55 0.58 -5.55
C VAL A 2 -2.22 -0.61 -6.22
N VAL A 3 -3.05 -1.34 -5.48
CA VAL A 3 -3.78 -2.53 -5.94
C VAL A 3 -5.25 -2.43 -5.59
N ASP A 4 -6.10 -3.13 -6.35
CA ASP A 4 -7.51 -3.35 -5.99
C ASP A 4 -7.70 -4.64 -5.16
N SER A 5 -8.95 -4.92 -4.77
CA SER A 5 -9.32 -6.11 -4.00
C SER A 5 -9.13 -7.43 -4.74
N GLU A 6 -8.90 -7.40 -6.06
CA GLU A 6 -8.66 -8.58 -6.90
C GLU A 6 -7.15 -8.78 -7.19
N CYS A 7 -6.28 -8.13 -6.41
CA CYS A 7 -4.82 -8.12 -6.60
C CYS A 7 -4.36 -7.53 -7.95
N ARG A 8 -5.20 -6.75 -8.66
CA ARG A 8 -4.75 -6.06 -9.87
C ARG A 8 -3.98 -4.81 -9.49
N ILE A 9 -2.86 -4.61 -10.16
CA ILE A 9 -1.99 -3.46 -9.93
C ILE A 9 -2.55 -2.28 -10.71
N LEU A 10 -3.00 -1.26 -10.00
CA LEU A 10 -3.56 -0.03 -10.58
C LEU A 10 -2.48 1.01 -10.86
N ASN A 11 -1.45 1.05 -10.01
CA ASN A 11 -0.34 1.97 -10.18
C ASN A 11 0.97 1.43 -9.59
N ILE A 12 2.07 1.71 -10.29
CA ILE A 12 3.42 1.44 -9.82
C ILE A 12 4.33 2.65 -10.04
N ASN A 13 5.17 2.94 -9.03
CA ASN A 13 6.22 3.94 -9.11
C ASN A 13 7.56 3.29 -8.79
N ALA A 14 8.37 3.01 -9.82
CA ALA A 14 9.69 2.39 -9.69
C ALA A 14 10.84 3.40 -9.83
N LYS A 15 10.58 4.70 -9.61
CA LYS A 15 11.59 5.77 -9.75
C LYS A 15 12.54 5.85 -8.55
N TYR A 16 12.16 5.29 -7.42
CA TYR A 16 12.87 5.45 -6.15
C TYR A 16 13.56 4.15 -5.77
N GLY A 17 14.74 4.26 -5.15
CA GLY A 17 15.46 3.11 -4.59
C GLY A 17 14.79 2.61 -3.30
N GLY A 18 15.07 1.35 -2.94
CA GLY A 18 14.38 0.64 -1.83
C GLY A 18 14.56 1.23 -0.43
N ALA A 19 15.50 2.15 -0.22
CA ALA A 19 15.69 2.85 1.06
C ALA A 19 14.85 4.14 1.18
N THR A 20 14.06 4.49 0.16
CA THR A 20 13.26 5.72 0.17
C THR A 20 11.99 5.49 0.98
N HIS A 21 11.68 6.39 1.92
CA HIS A 21 10.45 6.28 2.71
C HIS A 21 9.19 6.33 1.84
N ASP A 22 8.28 5.41 2.11
CA ASP A 22 6.98 5.28 1.45
C ASP A 22 6.16 6.58 1.46
N ALA A 23 6.12 7.29 2.60
CA ALA A 23 5.47 8.59 2.71
C ALA A 23 6.06 9.64 1.76
N PHE A 24 7.37 9.62 1.54
CA PHE A 24 8.02 10.53 0.61
C PHE A 24 7.66 10.19 -0.84
N ILE A 25 7.65 8.90 -1.20
CA ILE A 25 7.22 8.44 -2.53
C ILE A 25 5.77 8.86 -2.77
N TRP A 26 4.90 8.70 -1.77
CA TRP A 26 3.51 9.10 -1.81
C TRP A 26 3.33 10.60 -2.06
N GLU A 27 4.00 11.44 -1.27
CA GLU A 27 3.86 12.90 -1.38
C GLU A 27 4.29 13.39 -2.77
N ASN A 28 5.27 12.72 -3.38
CA ASN A 28 5.79 13.02 -4.71
C ASN A 28 5.13 12.19 -5.84
N SER A 29 4.03 11.49 -5.57
CA SER A 29 3.35 10.64 -6.56
C SER A 29 2.26 11.38 -7.32
N GLN A 30 2.09 11.03 -8.60
CA GLN A 30 0.93 11.48 -9.39
C GLN A 30 -0.40 10.93 -8.83
N VAL A 31 -0.36 9.77 -8.17
CA VAL A 31 -1.54 9.19 -7.52
C VAL A 31 -2.04 10.09 -6.40
N ASN A 32 -1.17 10.65 -5.55
CA ASN A 32 -1.58 11.58 -4.51
C ASN A 32 -2.25 12.83 -5.10
N SER A 33 -1.68 13.39 -6.18
CA SER A 33 -2.27 14.54 -6.87
C SER A 33 -3.67 14.23 -7.44
N TYR A 34 -3.82 13.04 -8.04
CA TYR A 34 -5.09 12.57 -8.58
C TYR A 34 -6.14 12.34 -7.48
N MET A 35 -5.76 11.70 -6.37
CA MET A 35 -6.66 11.47 -5.22
C MET A 35 -7.13 12.79 -4.58
N GLN A 36 -6.25 13.79 -4.52
CA GLN A 36 -6.62 15.14 -4.08
C GLN A 36 -7.65 15.79 -5.01
N GLU A 37 -7.50 15.61 -6.32
CA GLU A 37 -8.45 16.13 -7.30
C GLU A 37 -9.83 15.49 -7.16
N LEU A 38 -9.89 14.16 -7.07
CA LEU A 38 -11.15 13.44 -6.81
C LEU A 38 -11.84 13.95 -5.53
N HIS A 39 -11.07 14.11 -4.46
CA HIS A 39 -11.62 14.62 -3.21
C HIS A 39 -12.07 16.09 -3.30
N ARG A 40 -11.37 16.94 -4.07
CA ARG A 40 -11.82 18.32 -4.36
C ARG A 40 -13.13 18.33 -5.16
N ASN A 41 -13.34 17.33 -6.00
CA ASN A 41 -14.57 17.12 -6.75
C ASN A 41 -15.66 16.40 -5.94
N HIS A 42 -15.48 16.25 -4.63
CA HIS A 42 -16.41 15.60 -3.69
C HIS A 42 -16.64 14.11 -3.94
N GLU A 43 -15.72 13.43 -4.62
CA GLU A 43 -15.76 11.97 -4.74
C GLU A 43 -15.30 11.29 -3.45
N GLN A 44 -16.04 10.26 -3.03
CA GLN A 44 -15.72 9.48 -1.83
C GLN A 44 -14.84 8.28 -2.18
N VAL A 45 -13.56 8.53 -2.41
CA VAL A 45 -12.56 7.50 -2.73
C VAL A 45 -11.41 7.55 -1.73
N TRP A 46 -10.99 6.38 -1.24
CA TRP A 46 -9.91 6.23 -0.28
C TRP A 46 -8.90 5.18 -0.71
N LEU A 47 -7.64 5.44 -0.40
CA LEU A 47 -6.60 4.41 -0.35
C LEU A 47 -6.35 3.99 1.09
N LEU A 48 -5.88 2.75 1.28
CA LEU A 48 -5.50 2.20 2.59
C LEU A 48 -3.97 2.13 2.72
N GLY A 49 -3.38 3.06 3.47
CA GLY A 49 -1.96 3.10 3.82
C GLY A 49 -1.65 2.34 5.13
N ASP A 50 -0.38 2.01 5.36
CA ASP A 50 0.07 1.55 6.68
C ASP A 50 0.32 2.75 7.58
N SER A 51 0.79 2.48 8.80
CA SER A 51 1.14 3.49 9.79
C SER A 51 2.26 4.43 9.32
N GLY A 52 3.07 4.05 8.33
CA GLY A 52 4.14 4.88 7.79
C GLY A 52 3.64 6.03 6.91
N TYR A 53 2.39 5.95 6.42
CA TYR A 53 1.80 7.00 5.60
C TYR A 53 1.12 8.10 6.44
N PRO A 54 1.07 9.34 5.94
CA PRO A 54 0.37 10.41 6.64
C PRO A 54 -1.15 10.26 6.49
N GLN A 55 -1.88 10.35 7.60
CA GLN A 55 -3.35 10.37 7.54
C GLN A 55 -3.84 11.59 6.74
N ARG A 56 -4.70 11.33 5.74
CA ARG A 56 -5.34 12.35 4.88
C ARG A 56 -6.83 12.02 4.69
N PRO A 57 -7.63 12.91 4.10
CA PRO A 57 -9.03 12.64 3.76
C PRO A 57 -9.20 11.54 2.70
N TRP A 58 -8.20 11.35 1.83
CA TRP A 58 -8.16 10.36 0.75
C TRP A 58 -7.21 9.18 1.01
N LEU A 59 -6.50 9.17 2.15
CA LEU A 59 -5.57 8.10 2.55
C LEU A 59 -5.82 7.74 4.02
N MET A 60 -6.47 6.60 4.23
CA MET A 60 -6.76 6.06 5.56
C MET A 60 -5.58 5.24 6.05
N THR A 61 -5.21 5.42 7.31
CA THR A 61 -4.15 4.66 7.97
C THR A 61 -4.68 4.03 9.26
N PRO A 62 -4.06 2.94 9.76
CA PRO A 62 -4.44 2.36 11.04
C PRO A 62 -4.30 3.37 12.19
N ILE A 63 -5.04 3.15 13.27
CA ILE A 63 -4.86 3.87 14.53
C ILE A 63 -3.85 3.07 15.34
N THR A 64 -2.63 3.59 15.48
CA THR A 64 -1.60 3.01 16.35
C THR A 64 -2.02 3.14 17.81
N ASP A 65 -1.64 2.16 18.63
CA ASP A 65 -1.87 2.18 20.08
C ASP A 65 -3.35 2.26 20.48
N ALA A 66 -4.25 1.76 19.62
CA ALA A 66 -5.65 1.62 19.95
C ALA A 66 -5.82 0.65 21.13
N VAL A 67 -6.65 1.02 22.09
CA VAL A 67 -6.92 0.20 23.28
C VAL A 67 -7.64 -1.07 22.83
N GLU A 68 -7.18 -2.23 23.31
CA GLU A 68 -7.80 -3.51 22.97
C GLU A 68 -9.30 -3.51 23.31
N GLY A 69 -10.11 -4.01 22.36
CA GLY A 69 -11.57 -4.02 22.48
C GLY A 69 -12.27 -2.68 22.18
N SER A 70 -11.52 -1.61 21.87
CA SER A 70 -12.13 -0.34 21.48
C SER A 70 -12.64 -0.35 20.02
N PRO A 71 -13.56 0.55 19.64
CA PRO A 71 -13.96 0.75 18.24
C PRO A 71 -12.76 1.01 17.31
N GLU A 72 -11.76 1.76 17.78
CA GLU A 72 -10.52 2.04 17.06
C GLU A 72 -9.72 0.76 16.81
N ALA A 73 -9.66 -0.16 17.78
CA ALA A 73 -8.99 -1.44 17.61
C ALA A 73 -9.72 -2.31 16.58
N ASN A 74 -11.06 -2.30 16.57
CA ASN A 74 -11.85 -2.98 15.54
C ASN A 74 -11.59 -2.39 14.14
N TYR A 75 -11.60 -1.06 14.00
CA TYR A 75 -11.22 -0.39 12.75
C TYR A 75 -9.81 -0.80 12.29
N THR A 76 -8.82 -0.76 13.18
CA THR A 76 -7.43 -1.13 12.84
C THR A 76 -7.33 -2.60 12.42
N SER A 77 -8.08 -3.50 13.05
CA SER A 77 -8.16 -4.92 12.67
C SER A 77 -8.75 -5.09 11.27
N LEU A 78 -9.88 -4.45 10.98
CA LEU A 78 -10.52 -4.48 9.66
C LEU A 78 -9.64 -3.85 8.58
N HIS A 79 -8.96 -2.75 8.90
CA HIS A 79 -8.00 -2.10 8.02
C HIS A 79 -6.84 -3.03 7.67
N GLY A 80 -6.29 -3.74 8.67
CA GLY A 80 -5.26 -4.76 8.46
C GLY A 80 -5.74 -5.88 7.54
N LYS A 81 -6.94 -6.43 7.80
CA LYS A 81 -7.55 -7.47 6.95
C LYS A 81 -7.74 -7.01 5.51
N ALA A 82 -8.22 -5.79 5.29
CA ALA A 82 -8.39 -5.22 3.96
C ALA A 82 -7.05 -5.05 3.24
N ARG A 83 -5.98 -4.71 3.97
CA ARG A 83 -4.63 -4.55 3.41
C ARG A 83 -3.95 -5.86 3.04
N VAL A 84 -4.36 -7.02 3.55
CA VAL A 84 -3.75 -8.33 3.19
C VAL A 84 -3.63 -8.54 1.68
N VAL A 85 -4.52 -7.93 0.88
CA VAL A 85 -4.45 -7.96 -0.58
C VAL A 85 -3.13 -7.43 -1.17
N ILE A 86 -2.50 -6.41 -0.58
CA ILE A 86 -1.21 -5.88 -1.08
C ILE A 86 -0.08 -6.88 -0.83
N GLU A 87 -0.08 -7.50 0.35
CA GLU A 87 0.90 -8.52 0.73
C GLU A 87 0.75 -9.77 -0.15
N ASN A 88 -0.50 -10.22 -0.37
CA ASN A 88 -0.79 -11.30 -1.30
C ASN A 88 -0.33 -10.97 -2.72
N THR A 89 -0.48 -9.72 -3.16
CA THR A 89 0.00 -9.28 -4.48
C THR A 89 1.53 -9.35 -4.57
N PHE A 90 2.25 -8.92 -3.53
CA PHE A 90 3.71 -9.05 -3.48
C PHE A 90 4.15 -10.51 -3.45
N GLY A 91 3.51 -11.36 -2.65
CA GLY A 91 3.78 -12.80 -2.60
C GLY A 91 3.61 -13.46 -3.98
N ARG A 92 2.49 -13.18 -4.66
CA ARG A 92 2.22 -13.66 -6.03
C ARG A 92 3.26 -13.18 -7.04
N LEU A 93 3.64 -11.90 -6.98
CA LEU A 93 4.68 -11.34 -7.86
C LEU A 93 6.03 -12.02 -7.65
N LYS A 94 6.47 -12.20 -6.40
CA LYS A 94 7.75 -12.84 -6.06
C LYS A 94 7.77 -14.32 -6.45
N ASN A 95 6.66 -15.03 -6.22
CA ASN A 95 6.52 -16.44 -6.58
C ASN A 95 6.53 -16.62 -8.11
N ARG A 96 5.71 -15.84 -8.84
CA ARG A 96 5.60 -15.94 -10.30
C ARG A 96 6.86 -15.46 -11.02
N TRP A 97 7.40 -14.32 -10.61
CA TRP A 97 8.53 -13.67 -11.25
C TRP A 97 9.73 -13.71 -10.32
N ARG A 98 10.34 -14.89 -10.17
CA ARG A 98 11.43 -15.12 -9.21
C ARG A 98 12.61 -14.14 -9.33
N CYS A 99 12.79 -13.49 -10.47
CA CYS A 99 13.78 -12.43 -10.67
C CYS A 99 13.57 -11.16 -9.81
N VAL A 100 12.39 -10.95 -9.21
CA VAL A 100 12.13 -9.86 -8.27
C VAL A 100 12.23 -10.28 -6.79
N ASN A 101 12.55 -11.55 -6.51
CA ASN A 101 12.72 -12.03 -5.14
C ASN A 101 14.02 -11.47 -4.52
N LYS A 102 14.01 -11.22 -3.20
CA LYS A 102 15.14 -10.70 -2.40
C LYS A 102 16.39 -11.56 -2.57
N ASP A 103 16.23 -12.89 -2.69
CA ASP A 103 17.34 -13.83 -2.83
C ASP A 103 17.97 -13.82 -4.24
N ARG A 104 17.35 -13.08 -5.18
CA ARG A 104 17.77 -12.99 -6.58
C ARG A 104 18.00 -11.54 -6.97
N THR A 105 18.96 -10.92 -6.30
CA THR A 105 19.41 -9.55 -6.57
C THR A 105 19.59 -9.31 -8.06
N LEU A 106 18.90 -8.29 -8.58
CA LEU A 106 19.06 -7.86 -9.96
C LEU A 106 20.38 -7.12 -10.11
N HIS A 107 21.38 -7.80 -10.71
CA HIS A 107 22.68 -7.22 -11.02
C HIS A 107 22.64 -6.35 -12.29
N TYR A 108 21.71 -5.40 -12.33
CA TYR A 108 21.54 -4.43 -13.43
C TYR A 108 21.58 -3.00 -12.90
N SER A 109 21.67 -2.01 -13.80
CA SER A 109 21.51 -0.61 -13.40
C SER A 109 20.11 -0.39 -12.79
N PRO A 110 19.95 0.58 -11.87
CA PRO A 110 18.65 0.88 -11.25
C PRO A 110 17.52 1.09 -12.26
N GLU A 111 17.81 1.75 -13.39
CA GLU A 111 16.84 2.00 -14.47
C GLU A 111 16.39 0.71 -15.14
N LYS A 112 17.31 -0.26 -15.32
CA LYS A 112 16.98 -1.56 -15.88
C LYS A 112 16.23 -2.42 -14.88
N CYS A 113 16.58 -2.37 -13.60
CA CYS A 113 15.82 -3.00 -12.52
C CYS A 113 14.38 -2.47 -12.48
N ALA A 114 14.19 -1.15 -12.54
CA ALA A 114 12.86 -0.52 -12.59
C ALA A 114 12.03 -1.02 -13.78
N LYS A 115 12.63 -1.12 -14.98
CA LYS A 115 11.96 -1.67 -16.17
C LYS A 115 11.55 -3.13 -15.99
N ILE A 116 12.40 -3.95 -15.39
CA ILE A 116 12.10 -5.37 -15.09
C ILE A 116 10.90 -5.45 -14.13
N ILE A 117 10.94 -4.69 -13.03
CA ILE A 117 9.86 -4.67 -12.03
C ILE A 117 8.53 -4.24 -12.67
N ILE A 118 8.54 -3.18 -13.48
CA ILE A 118 7.35 -2.71 -14.21
C ILE A 118 6.83 -3.81 -15.15
N ALA A 119 7.72 -4.47 -15.90
CA ALA A 119 7.33 -5.56 -16.79
C ALA A 119 6.67 -6.71 -16.02
N CYS A 120 7.24 -7.13 -14.88
CA CYS A 120 6.65 -8.14 -14.00
C CYS A 120 5.24 -7.75 -13.52
N CYS A 121 5.02 -6.48 -13.17
CA CYS A 121 3.71 -5.98 -12.74
C CYS A 121 2.67 -5.97 -13.87
N VAL A 122 3.07 -5.58 -15.09
CA VAL A 122 2.21 -5.65 -16.27
C VAL A 122 1.85 -7.10 -16.60
N LEU A 123 2.84 -7.99 -16.58
CA LEU A 123 2.63 -9.43 -16.84
C LEU A 123 1.77 -10.08 -15.76
N HIS A 124 1.84 -9.64 -14.50
CA HIS A 124 0.94 -10.08 -13.43
C HIS A 124 -0.51 -9.74 -13.73
N ASN A 125 -0.80 -8.50 -14.12
CA ASN A 125 -2.17 -8.12 -14.51
C ASN A 125 -2.67 -8.91 -15.73
N ILE A 126 -1.80 -9.19 -16.70
CA ILE A 126 -2.12 -10.06 -17.85
C ILE A 126 -2.44 -11.47 -17.37
N ALA A 127 -1.63 -12.04 -16.48
CA ALA A 127 -1.88 -13.36 -15.90
C ALA A 127 -3.24 -13.43 -15.19
N LEU A 128 -3.58 -12.43 -14.38
CA LEU A 128 -4.90 -12.34 -13.73
C LEU A 128 -6.04 -12.24 -14.77
N LYS A 129 -5.87 -11.40 -15.80
CA LYS A 129 -6.89 -11.22 -16.84
C LYS A 129 -7.21 -12.52 -17.60
N PHE A 130 -6.20 -13.35 -17.84
CA PHE A 130 -6.35 -14.62 -18.56
C PHE A 130 -6.51 -15.84 -17.65
N GLY A 131 -6.65 -15.63 -16.33
CA GLY A 131 -6.84 -16.72 -15.37
C GLY A 131 -5.66 -17.70 -15.30
N VAL A 132 -4.44 -17.21 -15.53
CA VAL A 132 -3.23 -18.05 -15.46
C VAL A 132 -2.99 -18.46 -14.00
N PRO A 133 -2.97 -19.77 -13.67
CA PRO A 133 -2.73 -20.23 -12.30
C PRO A 133 -1.42 -19.69 -11.72
N ASP A 134 -1.37 -19.49 -10.40
CA ASP A 134 -0.12 -19.23 -9.71
C ASP A 134 0.78 -20.47 -9.76
N PRO A 135 2.11 -20.31 -9.89
CA PRO A 135 3.01 -21.45 -9.80
C PRO A 135 2.89 -22.12 -8.43
N GLU A 136 3.02 -23.44 -8.40
CA GLU A 136 3.11 -24.19 -7.15
C GLU A 136 4.30 -23.69 -6.31
N GLU A 137 4.05 -23.41 -5.04
CA GLU A 137 5.06 -22.99 -4.06
C GLU A 137 6.06 -24.13 -3.83
N ASN A 138 7.15 -24.13 -4.59
CA ASN A 138 8.20 -25.15 -4.54
C ASN A 138 9.44 -24.71 -3.74
N ASP A 139 9.31 -23.78 -2.79
CA ASP A 139 10.47 -23.26 -2.04
C ASP A 139 10.21 -23.16 -0.53
N PRO A 140 10.93 -23.92 0.33
CA PRO A 140 10.80 -23.85 1.78
C PRO A 140 11.39 -22.58 2.42
N THR A 141 11.77 -21.57 1.63
CA THR A 141 12.50 -20.36 2.10
C THR A 141 11.69 -19.06 2.10
N ILE A 142 10.35 -19.11 2.07
CA ILE A 142 9.53 -17.91 2.30
C ILE A 142 9.61 -17.54 3.79
N GLU A 143 10.70 -16.90 4.19
CA GLU A 143 10.72 -16.08 5.39
C GLU A 143 9.69 -14.97 5.18
N GLU A 144 8.68 -14.92 6.05
CA GLU A 144 7.79 -13.79 6.18
C GLU A 144 8.64 -12.52 6.29
N ASP A 145 8.43 -11.55 5.39
CA ASP A 145 9.09 -10.25 5.54
C ASP A 145 8.69 -9.70 6.92
N PRO A 146 9.64 -9.22 7.74
CA PRO A 146 9.32 -8.71 9.06
C PRO A 146 8.27 -7.62 8.94
N VAL A 147 7.22 -7.72 9.76
CA VAL A 147 6.19 -6.69 9.92
C VAL A 147 6.90 -5.34 10.03
N SER A 148 6.63 -4.45 9.07
CA SER A 148 7.25 -3.12 9.05
C SER A 148 6.98 -2.44 10.39
N GLN A 149 8.03 -2.24 11.19
CA GLN A 149 7.92 -1.52 12.45
C GLN A 149 7.45 -0.08 12.17
N PRO A 150 6.66 0.52 13.07
CA PRO A 150 6.22 1.90 12.89
C PRO A 150 7.45 2.81 12.84
N THR A 151 7.77 3.32 11.64
CA THR A 151 8.79 4.34 11.47
C THR A 151 8.29 5.63 12.08
N GLU A 152 9.02 6.17 13.07
CA GLU A 152 8.78 7.49 13.63
C GLU A 152 8.73 8.53 12.50
N SER A 153 7.58 9.17 12.34
CA SER A 153 7.35 10.16 11.31
C SER A 153 8.12 11.45 11.65
N ILE A 154 9.12 11.81 10.86
CA ILE A 154 9.57 13.21 10.78
C ILE A 154 8.55 13.94 9.91
N ALA A 155 7.86 14.91 10.50
CA ALA A 155 6.89 15.77 9.84
C ALA A 155 7.55 16.51 8.67
N GLY A 156 7.39 15.96 7.46
CA GLY A 156 7.62 16.68 6.22
C GLY A 156 6.64 17.85 6.16
N ASN A 157 7.17 19.05 6.39
CA ASN A 157 6.44 20.30 6.23
C ASN A 157 5.92 20.44 4.80
N THR A 158 4.75 21.08 4.66
CA THR A 158 4.12 21.58 3.42
C THR A 158 2.99 20.77 2.76
N SER A 159 2.04 20.22 3.55
CA SER A 159 0.62 20.19 3.11
C SER A 159 -0.36 20.32 4.30
N SER A 160 -1.01 21.50 4.36
CA SER A 160 -2.14 21.96 5.18
C SER A 160 -2.53 21.16 6.44
N SER A 161 -2.34 21.73 7.63
CA SER A 161 -2.91 21.23 8.90
C SER A 161 -4.41 20.87 8.79
N GLY A 162 -5.14 21.48 7.85
CA GLY A 162 -6.54 21.18 7.57
C GLY A 162 -6.79 19.77 7.03
N ASP A 163 -5.89 19.21 6.23
CA ASP A 163 -6.08 17.87 5.64
C ASP A 163 -5.92 16.78 6.69
N LEU A 164 -4.98 16.95 7.62
CA LEU A 164 -4.85 16.04 8.76
C LEU A 164 -6.11 16.06 9.64
N ILE A 165 -6.64 17.25 9.94
CA ILE A 165 -7.86 17.40 10.75
C ILE A 165 -9.05 16.72 10.05
N ARG A 166 -9.25 16.99 8.76
CA ARG A 166 -10.30 16.36 7.94
C ARG A 166 -10.14 14.86 7.85
N GLY A 167 -8.91 14.37 7.64
CA GLY A 167 -8.59 12.96 7.58
C GLY A 167 -8.89 12.23 8.88
N ARG A 168 -8.53 12.82 10.03
CA ARG A 168 -8.87 12.28 11.36
C ARG A 168 -10.37 12.26 11.60
N ALA A 169 -11.08 13.32 11.21
CA ALA A 169 -12.54 13.38 11.33
C ALA A 169 -13.22 12.29 10.51
N LEU A 170 -12.82 12.11 9.25
CA LEU A 170 -13.34 11.03 8.38
C LEU A 170 -13.04 9.64 8.93
N ARG A 171 -11.80 9.42 9.40
CA ARG A 171 -11.43 8.15 10.03
C ARG A 171 -12.28 7.85 11.26
N ARG A 172 -12.59 8.87 12.08
CA ARG A 172 -13.48 8.71 13.24
C ARG A 172 -14.90 8.31 12.83
N LEU A 173 -15.45 8.93 11.78
CA LEU A 173 -16.74 8.52 11.24
C LEU A 173 -16.74 7.07 10.73
N LEU A 174 -15.62 6.62 10.12
CA LEU A 174 -15.45 5.23 9.73
C LEU A 174 -15.41 4.30 10.94
N VAL A 175 -14.65 4.65 11.99
CA VAL A 175 -14.60 3.89 13.25
C VAL A 175 -16.01 3.70 13.83
N ASP A 176 -16.76 4.80 13.96
CA ASP A 176 -18.12 4.76 14.50
C ASP A 176 -19.04 3.87 13.64
N ARG A 177 -18.94 3.99 12.31
CA ARG A 177 -19.76 3.20 11.37
C ARG A 177 -19.42 1.71 11.40
N LEU A 178 -18.13 1.35 11.45
CA LEU A 178 -17.69 -0.04 11.48
C LEU A 178 -18.04 -0.74 12.80
N ASN A 179 -18.19 0.02 13.89
CA ASN A 179 -18.58 -0.53 15.20
C ASN A 179 -20.08 -0.85 15.33
N LEU A 180 -20.90 -0.36 14.39
CA LEU A 180 -22.34 -0.60 14.36
C LEU A 180 -22.75 -1.79 13.48
N MET A 181 -21.80 -2.43 12.80
CA MET A 181 -22.00 -3.61 11.94
C MET A 181 -21.68 -4.89 12.71
#